data_AF-A0A0D9R2L4-F1
#
_entry.id   AF-A0A0D9R2L4-F1
#
_cell.length_a   1.000
_cell.length_b   1.000
_cell.length_c   1.000
_cell.angle_alpha   90.00
_cell.angle_beta   90.00
_cell.angle_gamma   90.00
#
_symmetry.space_group_name_H-M   'P 1'
#
loop_
_entity.id
_entity.type
_entity.pdbx_description
1 polymer ?
#
loop_
_entity_poly.entity_id
_entity_poly.type
_entity_poly.pdbx_seq_one_letter_code
_entity_poly.pdbx_strand_id
1 'polypeptide(L)'
;MGSQHSAAARPSCRRKQDDRDGLLAEREQEEAIAQFPYVEFTGRDSITCLTCQGTGYIPTEQVNELVALIPHSDQRLRPQRTKQYVLLSILLCLLASGLVVFFLFPHSVLVDDDGIKVVKVTFNKQDSLVILTIMATLKIRNSNFYPVAVTSLSSQIQYMNTVVGTYVTTNVSLIPPRSEQLVNFTGKAEMGGPFSYVYFFCTVPDILVHNIVIFMRTSVKISYIGLMTQSSLETHHYVDCGGNSTAI
;
A
#
# COMPACT_ATOMS: atom_id res chain seq x y z
N MET A 1 -58.13 -12.97 -1.52
CA MET A 1 -59.48 -12.39 -1.28
C MET A 1 -59.24 -10.97 -0.78
N GLY A 2 -59.21 -9.93 -1.62
CA GLY A 2 -60.31 -9.38 -2.44
C GLY A 2 -61.14 -8.47 -1.53
N SER A 3 -60.98 -7.14 -1.52
CA SER A 3 -61.70 -6.15 -2.35
C SER A 3 -61.09 -4.75 -2.05
N GLN A 4 -60.56 -3.94 -2.99
CA GLN A 4 -61.24 -3.00 -3.92
C GLN A 4 -62.28 -2.10 -3.25
N HIS A 5 -62.50 -0.81 -3.55
CA HIS A 5 -61.92 0.30 -4.31
C HIS A 5 -62.91 1.47 -4.06
N SER A 6 -62.48 2.74 -3.97
CA SER A 6 -63.09 3.85 -4.72
C SER A 6 -62.49 5.22 -4.39
N ALA A 7 -62.24 5.98 -5.45
CA ALA A 7 -61.66 7.31 -5.50
C ALA A 7 -62.72 8.41 -5.45
N ALA A 8 -62.35 9.63 -5.04
CA ALA A 8 -63.03 10.84 -5.47
C ALA A 8 -62.11 12.07 -5.37
N ALA A 9 -62.28 12.94 -6.36
CA ALA A 9 -61.44 14.05 -6.77
C ALA A 9 -61.35 15.22 -5.78
N ARG A 10 -60.21 15.92 -5.78
CA ARG A 10 -60.06 17.27 -5.21
C ARG A 10 -60.64 18.31 -6.18
N PRO A 11 -61.53 19.21 -5.74
CA PRO A 11 -61.85 20.40 -6.50
C PRO A 11 -60.79 21.48 -6.26
N SER A 12 -60.29 22.04 -7.36
CA SER A 12 -59.67 23.36 -7.40
C SER A 12 -60.76 24.43 -7.28
N CYS A 13 -60.60 25.40 -6.37
CA CYS A 13 -60.95 26.79 -6.67
C CYS A 13 -60.38 27.77 -5.62
N ARG A 14 -59.68 28.78 -6.14
CA ARG A 14 -59.30 30.02 -5.46
C ARG A 14 -60.52 30.89 -5.12
N ARG A 15 -60.45 31.55 -3.98
CA ARG A 15 -60.94 32.91 -3.62
C ARG A 15 -60.53 33.07 -2.15
N LYS A 16 -59.43 33.69 -1.73
CA LYS A 16 -58.83 35.01 -2.00
C LYS A 16 -59.84 36.16 -1.86
N GLN A 17 -60.36 36.30 -0.64
CA GLN A 17 -60.97 37.54 -0.15
C GLN A 17 -60.97 37.49 1.40
N ASP A 18 -59.79 37.58 2.02
CA ASP A 18 -59.67 37.89 3.46
C ASP A 18 -58.27 38.41 3.87
N ASP A 19 -57.39 38.70 2.89
CA ASP A 19 -56.01 39.13 3.18
C ASP A 19 -55.92 40.63 3.57
N ARG A 20 -57.01 41.41 3.51
CA ARG A 20 -56.96 42.87 3.70
C ARG A 20 -57.25 43.29 5.14
N ASP A 21 -58.06 42.53 5.86
CA ASP A 21 -58.38 42.81 7.27
C ASP A 21 -57.33 42.18 8.21
N GLY A 22 -56.70 41.07 7.80
CA GLY A 22 -55.54 40.50 8.49
C GLY A 22 -54.30 41.39 8.44
N LEU A 23 -54.05 42.07 7.32
CA LEU A 23 -52.87 42.93 7.14
C LEU A 23 -52.93 44.22 7.97
N LEU A 24 -54.14 44.71 8.27
CA LEU A 24 -54.32 45.86 9.17
C LEU A 24 -54.16 45.45 10.64
N ALA A 25 -54.66 44.27 11.02
CA ALA A 25 -54.47 43.71 12.35
C ALA A 25 -53.01 43.33 12.64
N GLU A 26 -52.28 42.79 11.67
CA GLU A 26 -50.84 42.48 11.81
C GLU A 26 -50.00 43.75 11.98
N ARG A 27 -50.35 44.82 11.25
CA ARG A 27 -49.61 46.09 11.33
C ARG A 27 -49.88 46.86 12.62
N GLU A 28 -51.12 46.84 13.12
CA GLU A 28 -51.46 47.39 14.44
C GLU A 28 -50.81 46.57 15.57
N GLN A 29 -50.61 45.26 15.38
CA GLN A 29 -49.96 44.39 16.35
C GLN A 29 -48.42 44.49 16.29
N GLU A 30 -47.81 44.69 15.12
CA GLU A 30 -46.39 45.02 14.98
C GLU A 30 -46.05 46.39 15.56
N GLU A 31 -46.92 47.40 15.37
CA GLU A 31 -46.77 48.71 16.01
C GLU A 31 -47.00 48.64 17.53
N ALA A 32 -47.82 47.71 18.03
CA ALA A 32 -48.02 47.48 19.46
C ALA A 32 -46.86 46.74 20.16
N ILE A 33 -46.13 45.86 19.46
CA ILE A 33 -44.98 45.13 20.04
C ILE A 33 -43.76 46.07 20.23
N ALA A 34 -43.68 47.17 19.48
CA ALA A 34 -42.63 48.18 19.63
C ALA A 34 -42.88 49.18 20.77
N GLN A 35 -44.07 49.18 21.39
CA GLN A 35 -44.48 50.14 22.42
C GLN A 35 -44.41 49.56 23.84
N PHE A 36 -43.47 48.64 24.12
CA PHE A 36 -43.13 48.37 25.53
C PHE A 36 -42.02 49.34 25.93
N PRO A 37 -42.30 50.29 26.84
CA PRO A 37 -41.26 51.17 27.34
C PRO A 37 -40.17 50.29 27.94
N TYR A 38 -38.92 50.53 27.55
CA TYR A 38 -37.78 49.91 28.21
C TYR A 38 -37.85 50.29 29.70
N VAL A 39 -38.18 49.33 30.55
CA VAL A 39 -38.22 49.52 32.00
C VAL A 39 -36.96 48.92 32.58
N GLU A 40 -36.06 49.77 33.06
CA GLU A 40 -34.93 49.32 33.86
C GLU A 40 -35.47 48.79 35.19
N PHE A 41 -35.66 47.48 35.27
CA PHE A 41 -35.89 46.79 36.55
C PHE A 41 -34.57 46.81 37.34
N THR A 42 -34.27 47.94 37.96
CA THR A 42 -33.23 48.04 38.98
C THR A 42 -33.77 47.36 40.25
N GLY A 43 -33.76 46.03 40.24
CA GLY A 43 -33.97 45.24 41.45
C GLY A 43 -32.93 45.66 42.50
N ARG A 44 -33.28 45.61 43.79
CA ARG A 44 -32.40 46.08 44.89
C ARG A 44 -31.00 45.46 44.93
N ASP A 45 -30.74 44.41 44.15
CA ASP A 45 -29.45 43.74 43.98
C ASP A 45 -29.00 43.62 42.50
N SER A 46 -29.44 44.51 41.61
CA SER A 46 -29.01 44.49 40.20
C SER A 46 -27.59 45.04 40.06
N ILE A 47 -26.63 44.17 39.73
CA ILE A 47 -25.27 44.57 39.39
C ILE A 47 -25.29 45.11 37.96
N THR A 48 -24.82 46.35 37.77
CA THR A 48 -24.68 46.95 36.44
C THR A 48 -23.60 46.20 35.65
N CYS A 49 -23.91 45.85 34.40
CA CYS A 49 -22.94 45.18 33.54
C CYS A 49 -21.76 46.14 33.30
N LEU A 50 -20.52 45.75 33.64
CA LEU A 50 -19.34 46.62 33.48
C LEU A 50 -19.10 47.04 32.02
N THR A 51 -19.54 46.22 31.06
CA THR A 51 -19.27 46.42 29.64
C THR A 51 -20.21 47.43 28.99
N CYS A 52 -21.50 47.38 29.30
CA CYS A 52 -22.50 48.32 28.76
C CYS A 52 -22.99 49.33 29.81
N GLN A 53 -22.47 49.29 31.04
CA GLN A 53 -22.85 50.16 32.17
C GLN A 53 -24.36 50.29 32.42
N GLY A 54 -25.17 49.33 31.93
CA GLY A 54 -26.62 49.37 32.03
C GLY A 54 -27.35 50.07 30.87
N THR A 55 -26.64 50.65 29.88
CA THR A 55 -27.26 51.39 28.77
C THR A 55 -27.81 50.50 27.65
N GLY A 56 -27.48 49.20 27.65
CA GLY A 56 -27.92 48.26 26.63
C GLY A 56 -27.26 48.43 25.25
N TYR A 57 -26.41 49.45 25.05
CA TYR A 57 -25.66 49.67 23.82
C TYR A 57 -24.17 49.90 24.11
N ILE A 58 -23.30 49.39 23.22
CA ILE A 58 -21.85 49.56 23.34
C ILE A 58 -21.41 50.63 22.34
N PRO A 59 -20.75 51.73 22.77
CA PRO A 59 -20.26 52.77 21.88
C PRO A 59 -19.25 52.21 20.87
N THR A 60 -19.43 52.52 19.58
CA THR A 60 -18.59 51.99 18.47
C THR A 60 -17.10 52.30 18.62
N GLU A 61 -16.75 53.35 19.36
CA GLU A 61 -15.35 53.73 19.65
C GLU A 61 -14.65 52.74 20.61
N GLN A 62 -15.40 52.07 21.50
CA GLN A 62 -14.86 51.11 22.48
C GLN A 62 -14.94 49.65 22.01
N VAL A 63 -15.67 49.37 20.92
CA VAL A 63 -15.80 48.00 20.37
C VAL A 63 -14.44 47.42 19.96
N ASN A 64 -13.51 48.27 19.51
CA ASN A 64 -12.17 47.85 19.13
C ASN A 64 -11.24 47.55 20.33
N GLU A 65 -11.58 48.03 21.52
CA GLU A 65 -10.83 47.78 22.77
C GLU A 65 -11.37 46.56 23.53
N LEU A 66 -12.63 46.20 23.27
CA LEU A 66 -13.32 45.04 23.82
C LEU A 66 -12.81 43.74 23.19
N VAL A 67 -11.60 43.34 23.55
CA VAL A 67 -11.07 42.01 23.27
C VAL A 67 -11.63 41.05 24.32
N ALA A 68 -12.35 40.03 23.89
CA ALA A 68 -12.72 38.92 24.78
C ALA A 68 -11.43 38.19 25.22
N LEU A 69 -10.86 38.62 26.35
CA LEU A 69 -9.77 37.93 27.01
C LEU A 69 -10.34 36.69 27.70
N ILE A 70 -10.44 35.59 26.96
CA ILE A 70 -10.79 34.29 27.53
C ILE A 70 -9.61 33.85 28.40
N PRO A 71 -9.75 33.79 29.74
CA PRO A 71 -8.65 33.38 30.59
C PRO A 71 -8.24 31.95 30.23
N HIS A 72 -6.93 31.69 30.13
CA HIS A 72 -6.38 30.36 29.80
C HIS A 72 -6.89 29.24 30.75
N SER A 73 -7.40 29.61 31.92
CA SER A 73 -7.95 28.75 32.98
C SER A 73 -9.49 28.78 33.08
N ASP A 74 -10.21 29.18 32.03
CA ASP A 74 -11.68 29.15 32.03
C ASP A 74 -12.23 27.71 32.20
N GLN A 75 -12.92 27.47 33.33
CA GLN A 75 -13.50 26.18 33.68
C GLN A 75 -14.71 25.80 32.81
N ARG A 76 -15.35 26.76 32.12
CA ARG A 76 -16.46 26.47 31.18
C ARG A 76 -15.99 25.64 29.98
N LEU A 77 -14.71 25.73 29.60
CA LEU A 77 -14.11 24.94 28.51
C LEU A 77 -13.92 23.44 28.84
N ARG A 78 -14.38 22.95 30.00
CA ARG A 78 -14.22 21.57 30.49
C ARG A 78 -12.81 21.01 30.20
N PRO A 79 -11.76 21.63 30.75
CA PRO A 79 -10.37 21.38 30.37
C PRO A 79 -9.94 19.90 30.53
N GLN A 80 -10.54 19.15 31.45
CA GLN A 80 -10.27 17.71 31.60
C GLN A 80 -10.72 16.88 30.39
N ARG A 81 -11.88 17.19 29.79
CA ARG A 81 -12.36 16.48 28.60
C ARG A 81 -11.50 16.83 27.39
N THR A 82 -11.19 18.11 27.19
CA THR A 82 -10.34 18.57 26.08
C THR A 82 -8.92 17.98 26.16
N LYS A 83 -8.32 17.88 27.35
CA LYS A 83 -7.02 17.20 27.55
C LYS A 83 -7.06 15.72 27.19
N GLN A 84 -8.13 15.00 27.56
CA GLN A 84 -8.30 13.58 27.20
C GLN A 84 -8.46 13.40 25.68
N TYR A 85 -9.24 14.26 25.01
CA TYR A 85 -9.39 14.19 23.55
C TYR A 85 -8.08 14.48 22.81
N VAL A 86 -7.32 15.48 23.26
CA VAL A 86 -6.01 15.81 22.67
C VAL A 86 -5.01 14.67 22.88
N LEU A 87 -4.96 14.09 24.09
CA LEU A 87 -4.06 12.97 24.36
C LEU A 87 -4.44 11.71 23.56
N LEU A 88 -5.75 11.41 23.47
CA LEU A 88 -6.26 10.31 22.64
C LEU A 88 -5.94 10.54 21.16
N SER A 89 -6.09 11.78 20.68
CA SER A 89 -5.71 12.18 19.32
C SER A 89 -4.23 11.94 19.04
N ILE A 90 -3.35 12.36 19.94
CA ILE A 90 -1.90 12.13 19.82
C ILE A 90 -1.60 10.63 19.80
N LEU A 91 -2.19 9.86 20.71
CA LEU A 91 -1.99 8.41 20.78
C LEU A 91 -2.45 7.69 19.51
N LEU A 92 -3.62 8.05 18.98
CA LEU A 92 -4.15 7.50 17.72
C LEU A 92 -3.26 7.87 16.53
N CYS A 93 -2.73 9.10 16.49
CA CYS A 93 -1.81 9.53 15.45
C CYS A 93 -0.47 8.76 15.52
N LEU A 94 0.08 8.57 16.72
CA LEU A 94 1.29 7.77 16.93
C LEU A 94 1.06 6.30 16.54
N LEU A 95 -0.08 5.72 16.88
CA LEU A 95 -0.45 4.37 16.46
C LEU A 95 -0.58 4.28 14.94
N ALA A 96 -1.30 5.20 14.31
CA ALA A 96 -1.49 5.20 12.86
C ALA A 96 -0.16 5.36 12.12
N SER A 97 0.68 6.32 12.52
CA SER A 97 2.01 6.51 11.94
C SER A 97 2.94 5.32 12.19
N GLY A 98 2.92 4.74 13.40
CA GLY A 98 3.67 3.53 13.74
C GLY A 98 3.26 2.33 12.88
N LEU A 99 1.96 2.15 12.64
CA LEU A 99 1.44 1.10 11.75
C LEU A 99 1.90 1.32 10.30
N VAL A 100 1.83 2.54 9.79
CA VAL A 100 2.29 2.88 8.44
C VAL A 100 3.78 2.55 8.28
N VAL A 101 4.61 2.95 9.24
CA VAL A 101 6.04 2.63 9.23
C VAL A 101 6.24 1.12 9.30
N PHE A 102 5.58 0.42 10.22
CA PHE A 102 5.71 -1.03 10.36
C PHE A 102 5.36 -1.81 9.08
N PHE A 103 4.29 -1.44 8.37
CA PHE A 103 3.88 -2.13 7.15
C PHE A 103 4.73 -1.76 5.93
N LEU A 104 5.22 -0.53 5.84
CA LEU A 104 6.03 -0.05 4.70
C LEU A 104 7.53 -0.25 4.89
N PHE A 105 7.99 -0.49 6.12
CA PHE A 105 9.40 -0.72 6.38
C PHE A 105 9.89 -1.94 5.58
N PRO A 106 10.96 -1.79 4.77
CA PRO A 106 11.40 -2.85 3.88
C PRO A 106 11.99 -4.01 4.68
N HIS A 107 11.30 -5.14 4.63
CA HIS A 107 11.83 -6.43 5.02
C HIS A 107 12.62 -7.05 3.87
N SER A 108 13.58 -7.91 4.22
CA SER A 108 14.43 -8.60 3.23
C SER A 108 13.62 -9.56 2.36
N VAL A 109 13.89 -9.54 1.05
CA VAL A 109 13.47 -10.59 0.11
C VAL A 109 14.62 -11.56 -0.04
N LEU A 110 14.41 -12.82 0.37
CA LEU A 110 15.44 -13.85 0.29
C LEU A 110 15.31 -14.58 -1.04
N VAL A 111 16.43 -14.77 -1.72
CA VAL A 111 16.54 -15.57 -2.93
C VAL A 111 17.45 -16.74 -2.58
N ASP A 112 16.90 -17.94 -2.68
CA ASP A 112 17.60 -19.18 -2.37
C ASP A 112 17.52 -20.13 -3.58
N ASP A 113 18.46 -21.06 -3.64
CA ASP A 113 18.49 -22.09 -4.67
C ASP A 113 17.68 -23.31 -4.22
N ASP A 114 16.79 -23.78 -5.08
CA ASP A 114 15.97 -24.99 -4.84
C ASP A 114 16.49 -26.18 -5.68
N GLY A 115 17.68 -26.05 -6.26
CA GLY A 115 18.37 -27.08 -7.03
C GLY A 115 18.03 -27.14 -8.52
N ILE A 116 18.62 -28.15 -9.16
CA ILE A 116 18.41 -28.48 -10.58
C ILE A 116 17.38 -29.60 -10.68
N LYS A 117 16.33 -29.39 -11.49
CA LYS A 117 15.29 -30.40 -11.73
C LYS A 117 15.60 -31.30 -12.91
N VAL A 118 16.08 -30.74 -14.02
CA VAL A 118 16.30 -31.51 -15.25
C VAL A 118 17.56 -31.03 -15.95
N VAL A 119 18.36 -31.97 -16.42
CA VAL A 119 19.45 -31.72 -17.36
C VAL A 119 19.23 -32.56 -18.60
N LYS A 120 19.14 -31.91 -19.75
CA LYS A 120 19.16 -32.58 -21.05
C LYS A 120 20.52 -32.37 -21.69
N VAL A 121 21.14 -33.46 -22.11
CA VAL A 121 22.45 -33.46 -22.73
C VAL A 121 22.28 -33.69 -24.23
N THR A 122 22.86 -32.79 -25.02
CA THR A 122 22.92 -32.92 -26.47
C THR A 122 24.38 -32.88 -26.91
N PHE A 123 24.77 -33.86 -27.72
CA PHE A 123 26.12 -33.97 -28.25
C PHE A 123 26.16 -33.58 -29.72
N ASN A 124 27.09 -32.70 -30.08
CA ASN A 124 27.43 -32.42 -31.48
C ASN A 124 28.82 -32.99 -31.78
N LYS A 125 28.85 -34.03 -32.63
CA LYS A 125 30.08 -34.75 -32.99
C LYS A 125 31.01 -33.93 -33.90
N GLN A 126 30.46 -33.02 -34.70
CA GLN A 126 31.23 -32.27 -35.69
C GLN A 126 32.22 -31.32 -35.02
N ASP A 127 31.77 -30.65 -33.96
CA ASP A 127 32.52 -29.61 -33.25
C ASP A 127 33.08 -30.08 -31.90
N SER A 128 32.92 -31.38 -31.57
CA SER A 128 33.22 -31.93 -30.25
C SER A 128 32.62 -31.06 -29.13
N LEU A 129 31.33 -30.78 -29.26
CA LEU A 129 30.57 -29.82 -28.44
C LEU A 129 29.54 -30.56 -27.59
N VAL A 130 29.49 -30.24 -26.30
CA VAL A 130 28.44 -30.69 -25.37
C VAL A 130 27.53 -29.51 -25.06
N ILE A 131 26.22 -29.71 -25.24
CA ILE A 131 25.19 -28.71 -24.92
C ILE A 131 24.34 -29.26 -23.79
N LEU A 132 24.37 -28.57 -22.66
CA LEU A 132 23.57 -28.89 -21.48
C LEU A 132 22.39 -27.92 -21.41
N THR A 133 21.17 -28.44 -21.47
CA THR A 133 19.96 -27.67 -21.19
C THR A 133 19.53 -27.96 -19.76
N ILE A 134 19.77 -27.01 -18.87
CA ILE A 134 19.61 -27.17 -17.43
C ILE A 134 18.39 -26.38 -16.98
N MET A 135 17.42 -27.07 -16.38
CA MET A 135 16.26 -26.47 -15.74
C MET A 135 16.49 -26.39 -14.23
N ALA A 136 16.63 -25.18 -13.72
CA ALA A 136 16.86 -24.89 -12.31
C ALA A 136 15.65 -24.19 -11.68
N THR A 137 15.52 -24.31 -10.37
CA THR A 137 14.43 -23.69 -9.60
C THR A 137 15.02 -22.75 -8.56
N LEU A 138 14.52 -21.51 -8.52
CA LEU A 138 14.80 -20.56 -7.45
C LEU A 138 13.62 -20.52 -6.48
N LYS A 139 13.94 -20.44 -5.21
CA LYS A 139 12.99 -20.21 -4.13
C LYS A 139 13.10 -18.75 -3.69
N ILE A 140 12.07 -17.97 -3.98
CA ILE A 140 12.04 -16.55 -3.62
C ILE A 140 11.01 -16.35 -2.50
N ARG A 141 11.49 -15.85 -1.36
CA ARG A 141 10.67 -15.63 -0.17
C ARG A 141 10.51 -14.14 0.09
N ASN A 142 9.28 -13.65 -0.03
CA ASN A 142 8.93 -12.28 0.29
C ASN A 142 8.48 -12.17 1.75
N SER A 143 9.27 -11.48 2.58
CA SER A 143 8.90 -11.22 3.98
C SER A 143 8.14 -9.89 4.16
N ASN A 144 7.92 -9.12 3.09
CA ASN A 144 7.20 -7.85 3.15
C ASN A 144 5.68 -8.03 3.25
N PHE A 145 5.00 -7.00 3.76
CA PHE A 145 3.54 -6.92 3.81
C PHE A 145 2.91 -6.40 2.51
N TYR A 146 3.71 -6.15 1.48
CA TYR A 146 3.29 -5.71 0.16
C TYR A 146 3.89 -6.64 -0.92
N PRO A 147 3.25 -6.71 -2.11
CA PRO A 147 3.75 -7.54 -3.20
C PRO A 147 5.05 -6.94 -3.76
N VAL A 148 5.95 -7.82 -4.20
CA VAL A 148 7.23 -7.43 -4.82
C VAL A 148 7.30 -7.98 -6.24
N ALA A 149 7.78 -7.18 -7.18
CA ALA A 149 7.88 -7.57 -8.57
C ALA A 149 9.30 -8.02 -8.90
N VAL A 150 9.46 -9.23 -9.43
CA VAL A 150 10.73 -9.72 -9.96
C VAL A 150 10.87 -9.24 -11.40
N THR A 151 11.62 -8.15 -11.59
CA THR A 151 11.72 -7.45 -12.87
C THR A 151 12.68 -8.12 -13.84
N SER A 152 13.76 -8.71 -13.33
CA SER A 152 14.74 -9.41 -14.15
C SER A 152 15.38 -10.55 -13.38
N LEU A 153 15.55 -11.67 -14.05
CA LEU A 153 16.34 -12.81 -13.61
C LEU A 153 17.42 -13.05 -14.65
N SER A 154 18.66 -13.00 -14.20
CA SER A 154 19.84 -13.27 -15.03
C SER A 154 20.63 -14.38 -14.35
N SER A 155 21.03 -15.40 -15.09
CA SER A 155 21.86 -16.49 -14.57
C SER A 155 23.00 -16.75 -15.53
N GLN A 156 24.23 -16.66 -15.02
CA GLN A 156 25.43 -17.03 -15.75
C GLN A 156 25.83 -18.43 -15.34
N ILE A 157 25.91 -19.32 -16.32
CA ILE A 157 26.39 -20.68 -16.12
C ILE A 157 27.87 -20.68 -16.48
N GLN A 158 28.67 -21.09 -15.52
CA GLN A 158 30.12 -21.12 -15.60
C GLN A 158 30.61 -22.55 -15.47
N TYR A 159 31.62 -22.88 -16.25
CA TYR A 159 32.39 -24.11 -16.10
C TYR A 159 33.81 -23.70 -15.74
N MET A 160 34.30 -24.20 -14.61
CA MET A 160 35.48 -23.65 -13.94
C MET A 160 35.29 -22.15 -13.70
N ASN A 161 36.06 -21.29 -14.37
CA ASN A 161 35.97 -19.82 -14.24
C ASN A 161 35.47 -19.13 -15.53
N THR A 162 34.97 -19.90 -16.50
CA THR A 162 34.55 -19.36 -17.80
C THR A 162 33.06 -19.47 -17.96
N VAL A 163 32.42 -18.38 -18.40
CA VAL A 163 30.99 -18.36 -18.71
C VAL A 163 30.75 -19.18 -19.98
N VAL A 164 30.04 -20.29 -19.84
CA VAL A 164 29.65 -21.21 -20.93
C VAL A 164 28.19 -21.04 -21.33
N GLY A 165 27.43 -20.23 -20.60
CA GLY A 165 26.03 -19.97 -20.88
C GLY A 165 25.51 -18.75 -20.13
N THR A 166 24.58 -18.02 -20.74
CA THR A 166 23.88 -16.91 -20.10
C THR A 166 22.40 -17.04 -20.35
N TYR A 167 21.62 -16.94 -19.29
CA TYR A 167 20.17 -16.88 -19.34
C TYR A 167 19.71 -15.54 -18.79
N VAL A 168 18.84 -14.84 -19.52
CA VAL A 168 18.25 -13.59 -19.07
C VAL A 168 16.77 -13.59 -19.41
N THR A 169 15.94 -13.24 -18.43
CA THR A 169 14.52 -13.03 -18.61
C THR A 169 14.06 -11.79 -17.84
N THR A 170 12.98 -11.18 -18.29
CA THR A 170 12.37 -9.99 -17.70
C THR A 170 10.91 -10.27 -17.35
N ASN A 171 10.36 -9.49 -16.40
CA ASN A 171 8.98 -9.63 -15.91
C ASN A 171 8.66 -11.07 -15.48
N VAL A 172 9.42 -11.56 -14.51
CA VAL A 172 9.46 -12.98 -14.18
C VAL A 172 8.23 -13.42 -13.39
N SER A 173 7.99 -12.77 -12.25
CA SER A 173 6.85 -13.07 -11.39
C SER A 173 6.53 -11.89 -10.46
N LEU A 174 5.27 -11.84 -10.02
CA LEU A 174 4.82 -10.97 -8.94
C LEU A 174 4.63 -11.83 -7.69
N ILE A 175 5.45 -11.60 -6.67
CA ILE A 175 5.41 -12.40 -5.44
C ILE A 175 4.46 -11.73 -4.45
N PRO A 176 3.42 -12.44 -3.98
CA PRO A 176 2.48 -11.90 -3.01
C PRO A 176 3.14 -11.47 -1.68
N PRO A 177 2.43 -10.67 -0.86
CA PRO A 177 2.86 -10.36 0.50
C PRO A 177 3.06 -11.62 1.35
N ARG A 178 4.12 -11.64 2.17
CA ARG A 178 4.44 -12.71 3.14
C ARG A 178 4.35 -14.13 2.57
N SER A 179 4.69 -14.31 1.30
CA SER A 179 4.61 -15.60 0.62
C SER A 179 5.97 -16.05 0.08
N GLU A 180 5.98 -17.30 -0.34
CA GLU A 180 7.10 -17.93 -1.04
C GLU A 180 6.62 -18.36 -2.42
N GLN A 181 7.48 -18.19 -3.43
CA GLN A 181 7.20 -18.65 -4.78
C GLN A 181 8.44 -19.31 -5.39
N LEU A 182 8.20 -20.46 -6.01
CA LEU A 182 9.19 -21.18 -6.81
C LEU A 182 9.16 -20.66 -8.25
N VAL A 183 10.33 -20.33 -8.78
CA VAL A 183 10.50 -19.82 -10.15
C VAL A 183 11.44 -20.75 -10.89
N ASN A 184 10.92 -21.41 -11.93
CA ASN A 184 11.71 -22.28 -12.78
C ASN A 184 12.30 -21.47 -13.95
N PHE A 185 13.57 -21.71 -14.26
CA PHE A 185 14.22 -21.14 -15.43
C PHE A 185 15.07 -22.20 -16.13
N THR A 186 15.31 -22.02 -17.43
CA THR A 186 16.06 -22.98 -18.24
C THR A 186 17.23 -22.30 -18.92
N GLY A 187 18.44 -22.61 -18.47
CA GLY A 187 19.69 -22.13 -19.06
C GLY A 187 20.30 -23.16 -20.00
N LYS A 188 20.99 -22.68 -21.03
CA LYS A 188 21.81 -23.51 -21.92
C LYS A 188 23.27 -23.23 -21.66
N ALA A 189 24.07 -24.28 -21.52
CA ALA A 189 25.52 -24.21 -21.39
C ALA A 189 26.17 -24.98 -22.53
N GLU A 190 27.07 -24.32 -23.25
CA GLU A 190 27.75 -24.84 -24.42
C GLU A 190 29.24 -25.00 -24.11
N MET A 191 29.69 -26.25 -24.11
CA MET A 191 31.07 -26.62 -23.78
C MET A 191 31.76 -27.11 -25.05
N GLY A 192 32.42 -26.18 -25.74
CA GLY A 192 33.21 -26.42 -26.95
C GLY A 192 34.49 -25.59 -26.98
N GLY A 193 35.25 -25.65 -28.07
CA GLY A 193 36.50 -24.92 -28.25
C GLY A 193 37.54 -25.27 -27.18
N PRO A 194 37.89 -24.36 -26.26
CA PRO A 194 38.83 -24.67 -25.16
C PRO A 194 38.35 -25.80 -24.24
N PHE A 195 37.04 -26.10 -24.24
CA PHE A 195 36.44 -27.17 -23.44
C PHE A 195 36.03 -28.39 -24.26
N SER A 196 36.51 -28.56 -25.51
CA SER A 196 36.20 -29.73 -26.31
C SER A 196 36.65 -31.06 -25.68
N TYR A 197 37.58 -31.05 -24.71
CA TYR A 197 37.94 -32.24 -23.94
C TYR A 197 36.76 -32.80 -23.13
N VAL A 198 35.81 -31.94 -22.72
CA VAL A 198 34.61 -32.34 -21.99
C VAL A 198 33.76 -33.28 -22.84
N TYR A 199 33.69 -33.06 -24.16
CA TYR A 199 33.00 -33.97 -25.07
C TYR A 199 33.55 -35.40 -25.01
N PHE A 200 34.87 -35.56 -25.05
CA PHE A 200 35.50 -36.88 -24.97
C PHE A 200 35.28 -37.52 -23.59
N PHE A 201 35.33 -36.72 -22.52
CA PHE A 201 35.01 -37.21 -21.18
C PHE A 201 33.57 -37.72 -21.11
N CYS A 202 32.57 -36.91 -21.53
CA CYS A 202 31.16 -37.25 -21.44
C CYS A 202 30.70 -38.38 -22.37
N THR A 203 31.52 -38.74 -23.37
CA THR A 203 31.18 -39.81 -24.35
C THR A 203 31.99 -41.09 -24.15
N VAL A 204 32.92 -41.11 -23.19
CA VAL A 204 33.75 -42.30 -22.92
C VAL A 204 32.87 -43.44 -22.40
N PRO A 205 32.89 -44.63 -23.04
CA PRO A 205 32.04 -45.75 -22.65
C PRO A 205 32.54 -46.49 -21.40
N ASP A 206 33.82 -46.37 -21.07
CA ASP A 206 34.43 -47.05 -19.92
C ASP A 206 34.04 -46.42 -18.56
N ILE A 207 33.45 -45.22 -18.59
CA ILE A 207 32.99 -44.48 -17.42
C ILE A 207 31.46 -44.51 -17.41
N LEU A 208 30.88 -45.03 -16.33
CA LEU A 208 29.43 -45.14 -16.17
C LEU A 208 28.75 -43.82 -15.72
N VAL A 209 29.51 -42.89 -15.13
CA VAL A 209 28.99 -41.63 -14.59
C VAL A 209 29.93 -40.48 -14.94
N HIS A 210 29.45 -39.49 -15.69
CA HIS A 210 30.26 -38.38 -16.18
C HIS A 210 29.91 -37.09 -15.43
N ASN A 211 30.24 -37.04 -14.15
CA ASN A 211 29.93 -35.89 -13.32
C ASN A 211 30.88 -34.72 -13.59
N ILE A 212 30.31 -33.58 -13.91
CA ILE A 212 31.01 -32.29 -14.02
C ILE A 212 30.40 -31.29 -13.04
N VAL A 213 31.20 -30.33 -12.59
CA VAL A 213 30.74 -29.23 -11.74
C VAL A 213 30.47 -28.01 -12.59
N ILE A 214 29.27 -27.45 -12.45
CA ILE A 214 28.90 -26.15 -13.01
C ILE A 214 28.66 -25.17 -11.88
N PHE A 215 29.06 -23.92 -12.10
CA PHE A 215 28.78 -22.80 -11.20
C PHE A 215 27.66 -21.97 -11.81
N MET A 216 26.63 -21.68 -11.04
CA MET A 216 25.54 -20.80 -11.44
C MET A 216 25.62 -19.51 -10.63
N ARG A 217 25.89 -18.42 -11.33
CA ARG A 217 25.83 -17.08 -10.75
C ARG A 217 24.54 -16.42 -11.16
N THR A 218 23.56 -16.50 -10.28
CA THR A 218 22.20 -15.99 -10.50
C THR A 218 22.03 -14.64 -9.84
N SER A 219 21.45 -13.69 -10.57
CA SER A 219 21.14 -12.35 -10.12
C SER A 219 19.67 -12.05 -10.38
N VAL A 220 18.97 -11.68 -9.32
CA VAL A 220 17.54 -11.36 -9.36
C VAL A 220 17.37 -9.88 -9.01
N LYS A 221 16.74 -9.13 -9.91
CA LYS A 221 16.33 -7.74 -9.68
C LYS A 221 14.88 -7.70 -9.22
N ILE A 222 14.67 -7.01 -8.11
CA ILE A 222 13.39 -6.94 -7.42
C ILE A 222 13.02 -5.47 -7.28
N SER A 223 11.80 -5.13 -7.69
CA SER A 223 11.25 -3.78 -7.61
C SER A 223 10.09 -3.74 -6.63
N TYR A 224 10.10 -2.75 -5.74
CA TYR A 224 9.03 -2.48 -4.79
C TYR A 224 9.07 -1.02 -4.32
N ILE A 225 7.90 -0.39 -4.13
CA ILE A 225 7.76 0.99 -3.61
C ILE A 225 8.72 1.99 -4.31
N GLY A 226 8.87 1.87 -5.63
CA GLY A 226 9.77 2.72 -6.42
C GLY A 226 11.27 2.49 -6.23
N LEU A 227 11.67 1.59 -5.34
CA LEU A 227 13.05 1.14 -5.16
C LEU A 227 13.31 -0.12 -5.99
N MET A 228 14.51 -0.22 -6.55
CA MET A 228 15.01 -1.46 -7.12
C MET A 228 16.19 -1.98 -6.31
N THR A 229 16.14 -3.25 -5.98
CA THR A 229 17.20 -3.99 -5.28
C THR A 229 17.66 -5.15 -6.15
N GLN A 230 18.91 -5.57 -5.95
CA GLN A 230 19.49 -6.70 -6.66
C GLN A 230 20.05 -7.68 -5.64
N SER A 231 19.64 -8.94 -5.75
CA SER A 231 20.19 -10.05 -4.98
C SER A 231 20.98 -10.96 -5.92
N SER A 232 22.17 -11.38 -5.50
CA SER A 232 23.01 -12.30 -6.25
C SER A 232 23.33 -13.53 -5.43
N LEU A 233 23.22 -14.70 -6.04
CA LEU A 233 23.48 -16.01 -5.48
C LEU A 233 24.48 -16.74 -6.37
N GLU A 234 25.44 -17.41 -5.75
CA GLU A 234 26.42 -18.26 -6.45
C GLU A 234 26.31 -19.67 -5.88
N THR A 235 25.90 -20.62 -6.72
CA THR A 235 25.75 -22.03 -6.37
C THR A 235 26.59 -22.90 -7.28
N HIS A 236 26.95 -24.09 -6.79
CA HIS A 236 27.62 -25.10 -7.57
C HIS A 236 26.76 -26.36 -7.61
N HIS A 237 26.71 -26.99 -8.77
CA HIS A 237 25.94 -28.21 -8.96
C HIS A 237 26.77 -29.25 -9.68
N TYR A 238 26.60 -30.49 -9.25
CA TYR A 238 27.10 -31.67 -9.94
C TYR A 238 26.07 -32.09 -10.98
N VAL A 239 26.51 -32.22 -12.22
CA VAL A 239 25.67 -32.59 -13.35
C VAL A 239 26.32 -33.75 -14.08
N ASP A 240 25.56 -34.81 -14.32
CA ASP A 240 25.99 -35.88 -15.21
C ASP A 240 25.85 -35.40 -16.66
N CYS A 241 26.96 -35.35 -17.38
CA CYS A 241 27.01 -34.96 -18.77
C CYS A 241 26.95 -36.15 -19.74
N GLY A 242 26.89 -37.40 -19.26
CA GLY A 242 26.83 -38.60 -20.11
C GLY A 242 25.42 -38.92 -20.58
N GLY A 243 24.40 -38.57 -19.80
CA GLY A 243 23.00 -38.87 -20.09
C GLY A 243 22.03 -37.84 -19.54
N ASN A 244 20.79 -37.90 -20.01
CA ASN A 244 19.73 -37.04 -19.49
C ASN A 244 19.45 -37.40 -18.03
N SER A 245 19.38 -36.39 -17.17
CA SER A 245 19.04 -36.56 -15.76
C SER A 245 17.80 -35.75 -15.39
N THR A 246 16.97 -36.34 -14.54
CA THR A 246 15.80 -35.68 -13.95
C THR A 246 15.87 -35.94 -12.45
N ALA A 247 16.10 -34.90 -11.66
CA ALA A 247 15.94 -34.96 -10.22
C ALA A 247 14.43 -34.98 -9.91
N ILE A 248 14.01 -35.92 -9.06
CA ILE A 248 12.63 -36.06 -8.57
C ILE A 248 12.44 -35.13 -7.37
#